data_AF-A0A348N640-F1
#
_entry.id   AF-A0A348N640-F1
#
_cell.length_a   1.000
_cell.length_b   1.000
_cell.length_c   1.000
_cell.angle_alpha   90.00
_cell.angle_beta   90.00
_cell.angle_gamma   90.00
#
_symmetry.space_group_name_H-M   'P 1'
#
loop_
_entity.id
_entity.type
_entity.pdbx_description
1 polymer ?
#
loop_
_entity_poly.entity_id
_entity_poly.type
_entity_poly.pdbx_seq_one_letter_code
_entity_poly.pdbx_strand_id
1 'polypeptide(L)'
;MFRFDDNISNEINNVETFSIDMSSFDTEFSLEEAKSFWEAHFKQIPEMSILDILCYSEYDFSFDDFDISDMSDKLSRFDEERWNGYSKNEKLDAVESVVVDISRKLGLSEIPKICCFEDEPENCGCYYEGQNVLGINYLQLEDPKELLNTIAHELRHAFQRQRADDPHNDIDYIYLMNLKNYISPIILHNGECILYTDYYNQFVEAEARAFANLFDREE
;
A
#
# COMPACT_ATOMS: atom_id res chain seq x y z
N MET A 1 1.34 51.10 -18.39
CA MET A 1 0.54 51.73 -17.33
C MET A 1 -0.88 51.85 -17.86
N PHE A 2 -1.70 50.83 -17.65
CA PHE A 2 -3.10 50.81 -18.08
C PHE A 2 -3.95 51.28 -16.89
N ARG A 3 -4.77 52.30 -17.13
CA ARG A 3 -5.76 52.82 -16.17
C ARG A 3 -6.99 51.92 -16.23
N PHE A 4 -7.42 51.43 -15.08
CA PHE A 4 -8.73 50.79 -14.92
C PHE A 4 -9.75 51.92 -14.71
N ASP A 5 -10.76 51.99 -15.58
CA ASP A 5 -11.94 52.84 -15.35
C ASP A 5 -12.87 52.13 -14.37
N ASP A 6 -13.05 52.74 -13.20
CA ASP A 6 -14.00 52.36 -12.14
C ASP A 6 -15.44 52.67 -12.57
N ASN A 7 -15.99 51.90 -13.51
CA ASN A 7 -17.40 52.06 -13.88
C ASN A 7 -18.12 50.76 -14.30
N ILE A 8 -17.78 49.64 -13.67
CA ILE A 8 -18.60 48.41 -13.71
C ILE A 8 -19.55 48.42 -12.50
N SER A 9 -20.38 49.46 -12.40
CA SER A 9 -21.33 49.59 -11.28
C SER A 9 -22.78 49.78 -11.74
N ASN A 10 -23.04 49.82 -13.06
CA ASN A 10 -24.38 50.18 -13.57
C ASN A 10 -24.92 49.29 -14.71
N GLU A 11 -24.31 48.14 -15.01
CA GLU A 11 -24.83 47.19 -16.02
C GLU A 11 -25.36 45.86 -15.45
N ILE A 12 -25.81 45.84 -14.19
CA ILE A 12 -26.56 44.70 -13.63
C ILE A 12 -27.92 45.20 -13.13
N ASN A 13 -28.72 45.79 -14.01
CA ASN A 13 -30.09 46.19 -13.67
C ASN A 13 -31.14 45.70 -14.67
N ASN A 14 -30.81 44.74 -15.54
CA ASN A 14 -31.80 44.08 -16.41
C ASN A 14 -31.40 42.62 -16.67
N VAL A 15 -31.23 41.84 -15.60
CA VAL A 15 -31.39 40.39 -15.73
C VAL A 15 -32.87 40.13 -15.53
N GLU A 16 -33.61 40.06 -16.65
CA GLU A 16 -34.93 39.42 -16.63
C GLU A 16 -34.74 38.08 -15.91
N THR A 17 -35.43 37.93 -14.79
CA THR A 17 -35.54 36.66 -14.09
C THR A 17 -36.35 35.76 -15.01
N PHE A 18 -35.67 35.11 -15.96
CA PHE A 18 -36.20 33.95 -16.64
C PHE A 18 -36.45 32.92 -15.54
N SER A 19 -37.71 32.83 -15.12
CA SER A 19 -38.23 31.65 -14.45
C SER A 19 -38.17 30.54 -15.48
N ILE A 20 -37.00 29.94 -15.62
CA ILE A 20 -36.89 28.61 -16.18
C ILE A 20 -37.67 27.76 -15.19
N ASP A 21 -38.89 27.42 -15.58
CA ASP A 21 -39.61 26.31 -14.98
C ASP A 21 -38.70 25.12 -15.19
N MET A 22 -37.90 24.81 -14.17
CA MET A 22 -37.09 23.60 -14.14
C MET A 22 -38.11 22.48 -14.13
N SER A 23 -38.45 22.03 -15.34
CA SER A 23 -39.03 20.72 -15.60
C SER A 23 -38.42 19.80 -14.56
N SER A 24 -39.23 19.32 -13.63
CA SER A 24 -38.82 18.33 -12.66
C SER A 24 -38.32 17.16 -13.49
N PHE A 25 -37.01 17.10 -13.68
CA PHE A 25 -36.40 15.91 -14.22
C PHE A 25 -36.79 14.84 -13.21
N ASP A 26 -37.57 13.86 -13.64
CA ASP A 26 -37.77 12.62 -12.92
C ASP A 26 -36.42 11.90 -12.91
N THR A 27 -35.49 12.42 -12.12
CA THR A 27 -34.31 11.70 -11.73
C THR A 27 -34.75 10.79 -10.60
N GLU A 28 -34.60 9.48 -10.80
CA GLU A 28 -34.82 8.44 -9.78
C GLU A 28 -33.98 8.63 -8.51
N PHE A 29 -33.14 9.67 -8.46
CA PHE A 29 -32.30 10.04 -7.33
C PHE A 29 -32.88 11.23 -6.58
N SER A 30 -33.04 11.04 -5.27
CA SER A 30 -33.33 12.10 -4.32
C SER A 30 -32.18 13.09 -4.21
N LEU A 31 -32.49 14.32 -3.79
CA LEU A 31 -31.49 15.35 -3.48
C LEU A 31 -30.46 14.87 -2.45
N GLU A 32 -30.88 14.02 -1.51
CA GLU A 32 -30.02 13.48 -0.47
C GLU A 32 -29.04 12.45 -1.04
N GLU A 33 -29.49 11.57 -1.95
CA GLU A 33 -28.59 10.65 -2.67
C GLU A 33 -27.59 11.41 -3.55
N ALA A 34 -28.03 12.49 -4.22
CA ALA A 34 -27.13 13.34 -5.00
C ALA A 34 -26.09 14.04 -4.11
N LYS A 35 -26.49 14.54 -2.92
CA LYS A 35 -25.56 15.15 -1.96
C LYS A 35 -24.58 14.13 -1.40
N SER A 36 -25.06 12.98 -0.93
CA SER A 36 -24.18 11.92 -0.42
C SER A 36 -23.21 11.43 -1.49
N PHE A 37 -23.66 11.32 -2.75
CA PHE A 37 -22.79 11.01 -3.87
C PHE A 37 -21.70 12.08 -4.05
N TRP A 38 -22.06 13.37 -4.08
CA TRP A 38 -21.09 14.45 -4.25
C TRP A 38 -20.20 14.66 -3.03
N GLU A 39 -20.68 14.46 -1.81
CA GLU A 39 -19.89 14.50 -0.58
C GLU A 39 -18.91 13.32 -0.51
N ALA A 40 -19.29 12.14 -0.98
CA ALA A 40 -18.36 11.03 -1.15
C ALA A 40 -17.33 11.31 -2.25
N HIS A 41 -17.76 11.90 -3.37
CA HIS A 41 -16.91 12.19 -4.52
C HIS A 41 -15.93 13.36 -4.28
N PHE A 42 -16.34 14.34 -3.48
CA PHE A 42 -15.54 15.50 -3.08
C PHE A 42 -15.13 15.45 -1.60
N LYS A 43 -15.08 14.25 -1.00
CA LYS A 43 -14.51 14.07 0.33
C LYS A 43 -13.15 14.76 0.30
N GLN A 44 -12.97 15.77 1.15
CA GLN A 44 -11.78 16.61 1.08
C GLN A 44 -10.57 15.71 1.25
N ILE A 45 -9.73 15.65 0.20
CA ILE A 45 -8.44 14.97 0.27
C ILE A 45 -7.67 15.63 1.42
N PRO A 46 -7.18 14.87 2.40
CA PRO A 46 -6.39 15.42 3.48
C PRO A 46 -5.23 16.25 2.91
N GLU A 47 -5.03 17.46 3.45
CA GLU A 47 -3.85 18.26 3.11
C GLU A 47 -2.63 17.56 3.73
N MET A 48 -1.74 17.02 2.89
CA MET A 48 -0.54 16.31 3.31
C MET A 48 0.70 16.81 2.56
N SER A 49 1.82 16.81 3.28
CA SER A 49 3.16 17.12 2.82
C SER A 49 3.97 15.86 2.57
N ILE A 50 5.01 15.95 1.73
CA ILE A 50 6.03 14.89 1.60
C ILE A 50 6.74 14.64 2.94
N LEU A 51 6.78 15.61 3.85
CA LEU A 51 7.34 15.38 5.18
C LEU A 51 6.49 14.42 6.03
N ASP A 52 5.20 14.26 5.73
CA ASP A 52 4.29 13.41 6.49
C ASP A 52 4.46 11.92 6.16
N ILE A 53 5.21 11.59 5.11
CA ILE A 53 5.54 10.21 4.69
C ILE A 53 6.94 9.77 5.12
N LEU A 54 7.71 10.62 5.80
CA LEU A 54 9.10 10.35 6.20
C LEU A 54 9.26 10.33 7.72
N CYS A 55 10.43 9.89 8.17
CA CYS A 55 10.82 9.83 9.59
C CYS A 55 10.02 8.82 10.43
N TYR A 56 9.58 7.73 9.82
CA TYR A 56 8.97 6.59 10.51
C TYR A 56 9.98 5.47 10.74
N SER A 57 9.76 4.72 11.81
CA SER A 57 10.44 3.49 12.16
C SER A 57 9.40 2.38 12.36
N GLU A 58 9.83 1.13 12.32
CA GLU A 58 8.94 0.00 12.59
C GLU A 58 8.30 0.04 13.99
N TYR A 59 8.89 0.75 14.94
CA TYR A 59 8.36 0.91 16.30
C TYR A 59 7.18 1.88 16.40
N ASP A 60 6.92 2.66 15.35
CA ASP A 60 5.79 3.60 15.30
C ASP A 60 4.47 2.89 14.98
N PHE A 61 4.51 1.59 14.66
CA PHE A 61 3.37 0.79 14.24
C PHE A 61 3.13 -0.37 15.21
N SER A 62 1.85 -0.65 15.47
CA SER A 62 1.40 -1.81 16.24
C SER A 62 0.33 -2.55 15.44
N PHE A 63 0.38 -3.87 15.54
CA PHE A 63 -0.56 -4.79 14.91
C PHE A 63 -1.16 -5.72 15.97
N ASP A 64 -1.44 -5.21 17.17
CA ASP A 64 -1.97 -6.00 18.29
C ASP A 64 -3.30 -6.71 17.94
N ASP A 65 -4.08 -6.13 17.02
CA ASP A 65 -5.34 -6.70 16.54
C ASP A 65 -5.15 -7.74 15.40
N PHE A 66 -3.92 -7.95 14.93
CA PHE A 66 -3.61 -8.90 13.86
C PHE A 66 -3.20 -10.26 14.45
N ASP A 67 -4.18 -11.13 14.64
CA ASP A 67 -3.97 -12.46 15.20
C ASP A 67 -3.44 -13.46 14.16
N ILE A 68 -2.23 -13.99 14.40
CA ILE A 68 -1.59 -15.06 13.62
C ILE A 68 -1.50 -16.41 14.36
N SER A 69 -2.14 -16.52 15.54
CA SER A 69 -2.05 -17.72 16.38
C SER A 69 -2.61 -18.98 15.70
N ASP A 70 -3.64 -18.83 14.86
CA ASP A 70 -4.25 -19.87 14.03
C ASP A 70 -3.35 -20.33 12.86
N MET A 71 -2.25 -19.62 12.59
CA MET A 71 -1.29 -19.97 11.55
C MET A 71 -0.12 -20.82 12.08
N SER A 72 -0.12 -21.19 13.38
CA SER A 72 0.98 -21.90 14.04
C SER A 72 1.53 -23.08 13.24
N ASP A 73 0.63 -23.92 12.71
CA ASP A 73 0.97 -25.13 11.98
C ASP A 73 1.64 -24.81 10.64
N LYS A 74 1.15 -23.79 9.93
CA LYS A 74 1.72 -23.38 8.63
C LYS A 74 3.07 -22.72 8.82
N LEU A 75 3.19 -21.86 9.82
CA LEU A 75 4.44 -21.18 10.14
C LEU A 75 5.51 -22.18 10.62
N SER A 76 5.13 -23.25 11.33
CA SER A 76 6.06 -24.34 11.69
C SER A 76 6.58 -25.16 10.50
N ARG A 77 6.14 -24.88 9.26
CA ARG A 77 6.76 -25.45 8.05
C ARG A 77 8.05 -24.73 7.67
N PHE A 78 8.26 -23.52 8.19
CA PHE A 78 9.44 -22.69 7.97
C PHE A 78 10.53 -22.89 9.05
N ASP A 79 10.31 -23.79 10.01
CA ASP A 79 11.36 -24.19 10.96
C ASP A 79 12.52 -24.85 10.20
N GLU A 80 13.77 -24.44 10.44
CA GLU A 80 14.95 -24.86 9.66
C GLU A 80 15.07 -26.39 9.51
N GLU A 81 14.84 -27.13 10.59
CA GLU A 81 14.93 -28.60 10.60
C GLU A 81 13.97 -29.24 9.60
N ARG A 82 12.74 -28.73 9.51
CA ARG A 82 11.72 -29.23 8.59
C ARG A 82 11.98 -28.73 7.17
N TRP A 83 12.30 -27.45 7.04
CA TRP A 83 12.55 -26.79 5.76
C TRP A 83 13.67 -27.45 4.97
N ASN A 84 14.75 -27.83 5.66
CA ASN A 84 15.90 -28.52 5.04
C ASN A 84 15.58 -29.94 4.56
N GLY A 85 14.52 -30.56 5.10
CA GLY A 85 14.02 -31.85 4.64
C GLY A 85 13.11 -31.76 3.40
N TYR A 86 12.64 -30.57 3.04
CA TYR A 86 11.72 -30.37 1.92
C TYR A 86 12.43 -30.36 0.57
N SER A 87 11.79 -31.00 -0.39
CA SER A 87 12.04 -30.78 -1.81
C SER A 87 11.65 -29.35 -2.21
N LYS A 88 12.14 -28.90 -3.36
CA LYS A 88 11.78 -27.59 -3.92
C LYS A 88 10.27 -27.39 -4.05
N ASN A 89 9.53 -28.41 -4.47
CA ASN A 89 8.08 -28.33 -4.61
C ASN A 89 7.39 -28.19 -3.24
N GLU A 90 7.83 -28.93 -2.23
CA GLU A 90 7.27 -28.84 -0.87
C GLU A 90 7.53 -27.47 -0.23
N LYS A 91 8.69 -26.85 -0.52
CA LYS A 91 9.00 -25.47 -0.11
C LYS A 91 8.05 -24.48 -0.79
N LEU A 92 7.83 -24.60 -2.11
CA LEU A 92 6.89 -23.74 -2.83
C LEU A 92 5.45 -23.92 -2.35
N ASP A 93 5.02 -25.15 -2.07
CA ASP A 93 3.70 -25.43 -1.48
C ASP A 93 3.54 -24.80 -0.08
N ALA A 94 4.65 -24.63 0.66
CA ALA A 94 4.64 -23.93 1.95
C ALA A 94 4.50 -22.42 1.77
N VAL A 95 5.24 -21.84 0.82
CA VAL A 95 5.15 -20.44 0.42
C VAL A 95 3.73 -20.10 -0.05
N GLU A 96 3.17 -20.87 -0.98
CA GLU A 96 1.80 -20.66 -1.47
C GLU A 96 0.78 -20.68 -0.34
N SER A 97 0.91 -21.66 0.57
CA SER A 97 -0.01 -21.80 1.69
C SER A 97 0.05 -20.62 2.67
N VAL A 98 1.23 -20.04 2.94
CA VAL A 98 1.35 -18.91 3.86
C VAL A 98 0.92 -17.61 3.18
N VAL A 99 1.26 -17.42 1.90
CA VAL A 99 0.83 -16.26 1.10
C VAL A 99 -0.68 -16.13 1.08
N VAL A 100 -1.38 -17.25 0.83
CA VAL A 100 -2.84 -17.28 0.80
C VAL A 100 -3.44 -16.85 2.15
N ASP A 101 -2.89 -17.33 3.26
CA ASP A 101 -3.44 -17.03 4.59
C ASP A 101 -3.16 -15.61 5.05
N ILE A 102 -1.92 -15.11 4.86
CA ILE A 102 -1.58 -13.71 5.16
C ILE A 102 -2.44 -12.78 4.30
N SER A 103 -2.56 -13.05 3.00
CA SER A 103 -3.38 -12.24 2.09
C SER A 103 -4.84 -12.15 2.52
N ARG A 104 -5.42 -13.28 2.96
CA ARG A 104 -6.80 -13.31 3.47
C ARG A 104 -6.96 -12.53 4.76
N LYS A 105 -6.03 -12.66 5.70
CA LYS A 105 -6.06 -11.91 6.97
C LYS A 105 -5.88 -10.41 6.76
N LEU A 106 -5.03 -10.01 5.81
CA LEU A 106 -4.88 -8.62 5.38
C LEU A 106 -6.13 -8.07 4.68
N GLY A 107 -7.00 -8.93 4.16
CA GLY A 107 -8.17 -8.51 3.38
C GLY A 107 -7.81 -8.10 1.95
N LEU A 108 -6.80 -8.75 1.34
CA LEU A 108 -6.53 -8.59 -0.08
C LEU A 108 -7.70 -9.15 -0.90
N SER A 109 -8.20 -8.33 -1.83
CA SER A 109 -9.27 -8.69 -2.76
C SER A 109 -8.81 -9.70 -3.80
N GLU A 110 -7.55 -9.61 -4.22
CA GLU A 110 -6.88 -10.55 -5.10
C GLU A 110 -5.54 -10.97 -4.48
N ILE A 111 -5.33 -12.28 -4.36
CA ILE A 111 -4.08 -12.84 -3.82
C ILE A 111 -2.98 -12.71 -4.90
N PRO A 112 -1.82 -12.10 -4.59
CA PRO A 112 -0.73 -11.97 -5.54
C PRO A 112 -0.25 -13.33 -6.06
N LYS A 113 0.10 -13.38 -7.35
CA LYS A 113 0.74 -14.58 -7.94
C LYS A 113 2.18 -14.66 -7.48
N ILE A 114 2.65 -15.84 -7.10
CA ILE A 114 4.06 -16.03 -6.72
C ILE A 114 4.89 -16.27 -7.97
N CYS A 115 6.02 -15.58 -8.07
CA CYS A 115 7.02 -15.78 -9.11
C CYS A 115 8.42 -15.84 -8.47
N CYS A 116 9.17 -16.90 -8.75
CA CYS A 116 10.57 -16.98 -8.34
C CYS A 116 11.47 -16.41 -9.43
N PHE A 117 12.43 -15.58 -9.06
CA PHE A 117 13.47 -15.05 -9.94
C PHE A 117 14.85 -15.31 -9.34
N GLU A 118 15.90 -15.09 -10.13
CA GLU A 118 17.30 -15.18 -9.67
C GLU A 118 17.94 -13.81 -9.84
N ASP A 119 18.50 -13.28 -8.76
CA ASP A 119 19.19 -12.00 -8.68
C ASP A 119 20.22 -12.04 -7.54
N GLU A 120 20.95 -10.95 -7.33
CA GLU A 120 21.93 -10.84 -6.24
C GLU A 120 21.29 -11.08 -4.84
N PRO A 121 22.04 -11.64 -3.87
CA PRO A 121 21.51 -12.01 -2.56
C PRO A 121 20.84 -10.88 -1.78
N GLU A 122 21.26 -9.63 -2.01
CA GLU A 122 20.71 -8.43 -1.38
C GLU A 122 19.30 -8.09 -1.86
N ASN A 123 18.86 -8.64 -3.00
CA ASN A 123 17.48 -8.51 -3.46
C ASN A 123 16.68 -9.71 -2.95
N CYS A 124 16.03 -9.58 -1.79
CA CYS A 124 15.24 -10.67 -1.19
C CYS A 124 13.93 -10.95 -1.96
N GLY A 125 13.27 -9.90 -2.45
CA GLY A 125 11.97 -9.99 -3.09
C GLY A 125 11.43 -8.62 -3.49
N CYS A 126 10.28 -8.62 -4.15
CA CYS A 126 9.57 -7.41 -4.53
C CYS A 126 8.11 -7.70 -4.88
N TYR A 127 7.19 -6.84 -4.47
CA TYR A 127 5.83 -6.81 -4.97
C TYR A 127 5.74 -5.99 -6.26
N TYR A 128 5.47 -6.66 -7.39
CA TYR A 128 5.24 -6.01 -8.67
C TYR A 128 3.78 -5.58 -8.82
N GLU A 129 3.50 -4.37 -8.35
CA GLU A 129 2.16 -3.77 -8.31
C GLU A 129 1.38 -3.82 -9.64
N GLY A 130 2.03 -3.58 -10.78
CA GLY A 130 1.37 -3.54 -12.08
C GLY A 130 0.84 -4.89 -12.58
N GLN A 131 1.24 -5.99 -11.92
CA GLN A 131 0.88 -7.36 -12.31
C GLN A 131 0.24 -8.16 -11.18
N ASN A 132 0.17 -7.58 -9.97
CA ASN A 132 -0.20 -8.28 -8.74
C ASN A 132 0.64 -9.57 -8.56
N VAL A 133 1.97 -9.41 -8.56
CA VAL A 133 2.93 -10.52 -8.45
C VAL A 133 3.82 -10.32 -7.23
N LEU A 134 3.91 -11.34 -6.39
CA LEU A 134 4.89 -11.48 -5.33
C LEU A 134 6.16 -12.14 -5.91
N GLY A 135 7.19 -11.34 -6.15
CA GLY A 135 8.51 -11.79 -6.57
C GLY A 135 9.33 -12.25 -5.38
N ILE A 136 9.87 -13.47 -5.45
CA ILE A 136 10.75 -14.03 -4.44
C ILE A 136 12.08 -14.40 -5.09
N ASN A 137 13.19 -13.91 -4.56
CA ASN A 137 14.49 -14.36 -5.03
C ASN A 137 14.70 -15.82 -4.62
N TYR A 138 15.08 -16.66 -5.58
CA TYR A 138 15.30 -18.08 -5.39
C TYR A 138 16.33 -18.38 -4.27
N LEU A 139 17.30 -17.50 -4.06
CA LEU A 139 18.29 -17.61 -2.98
C LEU A 139 17.63 -17.59 -1.59
N GLN A 140 16.48 -16.93 -1.43
CA GLN A 140 15.75 -16.90 -0.17
C GLN A 140 15.16 -18.26 0.21
N LEU A 141 15.11 -19.24 -0.69
CA LEU A 141 14.71 -20.61 -0.32
C LEU A 141 15.74 -21.33 0.57
N GLU A 142 16.93 -20.75 0.75
CA GLU A 142 17.97 -21.25 1.66
C GLU A 142 17.77 -20.76 3.11
N ASP A 143 17.10 -19.62 3.31
CA ASP A 143 16.78 -19.04 4.61
C ASP A 143 15.26 -18.92 4.80
N PRO A 144 14.60 -19.91 5.43
CA PRO A 144 13.15 -19.89 5.58
C PRO A 144 12.63 -18.76 6.47
N LYS A 145 13.46 -18.23 7.38
CA LYS A 145 13.07 -17.13 8.27
C LYS A 145 13.04 -15.82 7.49
N GLU A 146 14.13 -15.52 6.78
CA GLU A 146 14.22 -14.33 5.93
C GLU A 146 13.17 -14.37 4.80
N LEU A 147 12.92 -15.55 4.23
CA LEU A 147 11.85 -15.76 3.26
C LEU A 147 10.47 -15.41 3.82
N LEU A 148 10.14 -15.85 5.04
CA LEU A 148 8.85 -15.57 5.66
C LEU A 148 8.70 -14.08 5.98
N ASN A 149 9.78 -13.44 6.46
CA ASN A 149 9.83 -12.00 6.69
C ASN A 149 9.58 -11.23 5.37
N THR A 150 10.29 -11.59 4.30
CA THR A 150 10.14 -11.03 2.96
C THR A 150 8.71 -11.19 2.45
N ILE A 151 8.10 -12.38 2.57
CA ILE A 151 6.73 -12.61 2.14
C ILE A 151 5.75 -11.68 2.88
N ALA A 152 5.89 -11.56 4.21
CA ALA A 152 5.02 -10.70 4.99
C ALA A 152 5.19 -9.22 4.62
N HIS A 153 6.43 -8.78 4.45
CA HIS A 153 6.77 -7.42 4.02
C HIS A 153 6.11 -7.05 2.69
N GLU A 154 6.32 -7.86 1.66
CA GLU A 154 5.80 -7.61 0.32
C GLU A 154 4.27 -7.74 0.23
N LEU A 155 3.66 -8.63 1.01
CA LEU A 155 2.21 -8.69 1.12
C LEU A 155 1.62 -7.46 1.81
N ARG A 156 2.36 -6.83 2.74
CA ARG A 156 1.95 -5.54 3.30
C ARG A 156 1.98 -4.46 2.21
N HIS A 157 2.98 -4.44 1.34
CA HIS A 157 2.98 -3.54 0.17
C HIS A 157 1.79 -3.79 -0.76
N ALA A 158 1.41 -5.05 -1.00
CA ALA A 158 0.21 -5.37 -1.77
C ALA A 158 -1.06 -4.78 -1.12
N PHE A 159 -1.17 -4.86 0.20
CA PHE A 159 -2.29 -4.27 0.94
C PHE A 159 -2.28 -2.74 0.85
N GLN A 160 -1.14 -2.10 1.09
CA GLN A 160 -0.99 -0.64 1.01
C GLN A 160 -1.36 -0.11 -0.38
N ARG A 161 -0.93 -0.79 -1.45
CA ARG A 161 -1.29 -0.48 -2.83
C ARG A 161 -2.80 -0.61 -3.05
N GLN A 162 -3.42 -1.71 -2.61
CA GLN A 162 -4.88 -1.89 -2.71
C GLN A 162 -5.64 -0.74 -2.00
N ARG A 163 -5.19 -0.33 -0.82
CA ARG A 163 -5.79 0.78 -0.07
C ARG A 163 -5.56 2.13 -0.74
N ALA A 164 -4.39 2.35 -1.33
CA ALA A 164 -4.05 3.57 -2.05
C ALA A 164 -4.85 3.75 -3.36
N ASP A 165 -5.21 2.65 -4.03
CA ASP A 165 -5.97 2.69 -5.28
C ASP A 165 -7.44 3.06 -5.05
N ASP A 166 -7.98 2.80 -3.84
CA ASP A 166 -9.33 3.20 -3.43
C ASP A 166 -9.35 3.72 -1.96
N PRO A 167 -8.90 4.98 -1.73
CA PRO A 167 -8.74 5.53 -0.39
C PRO A 167 -10.07 5.85 0.30
N HIS A 168 -10.21 5.39 1.55
CA HIS A 168 -11.42 5.61 2.35
C HIS A 168 -11.15 6.35 3.67
N ASN A 169 -9.93 6.28 4.20
CA ASN A 169 -9.48 6.90 5.44
C ASN A 169 -8.13 7.62 5.28
N ASP A 170 -7.70 8.35 6.29
CA ASP A 170 -6.48 9.17 6.24
C ASP A 170 -5.21 8.34 5.98
N ILE A 171 -5.12 7.13 6.54
CA ILE A 171 -3.97 6.22 6.33
C ILE A 171 -3.91 5.78 4.86
N ASP A 172 -5.05 5.48 4.24
CA ASP A 172 -5.08 5.12 2.82
C ASP A 172 -4.55 6.26 1.92
N TYR A 173 -4.83 7.51 2.30
CA TYR A 173 -4.28 8.68 1.63
C TYR A 173 -2.77 8.83 1.89
N ILE A 174 -2.26 8.51 3.08
CA ILE A 174 -0.81 8.45 3.36
C ILE A 174 -0.16 7.41 2.44
N TYR A 175 -0.74 6.21 2.28
CA TYR A 175 -0.23 5.22 1.32
C TYR A 175 -0.19 5.77 -0.10
N LEU A 176 -1.28 6.40 -0.56
CA LEU A 176 -1.36 7.00 -1.88
C LEU A 176 -0.28 8.08 -2.08
N MET A 177 -0.07 8.94 -1.09
CA MET A 177 0.95 10.00 -1.11
C MET A 177 2.35 9.40 -1.16
N ASN A 178 2.64 8.42 -0.29
CA ASN A 178 3.95 7.80 -0.21
C ASN A 178 4.28 7.02 -1.48
N LEU A 179 3.35 6.23 -2.04
CA LEU A 179 3.57 5.46 -3.26
C LEU A 179 3.75 6.36 -4.50
N LYS A 180 3.05 7.49 -4.57
CA LYS A 180 3.23 8.48 -5.67
C LYS A 180 4.56 9.22 -5.60
N ASN A 181 5.15 9.31 -4.42
CA ASN A 181 6.41 10.03 -4.17
C ASN A 181 7.47 9.09 -3.58
N TYR A 182 7.42 7.82 -3.98
CA TYR A 182 8.25 6.77 -3.41
C TYR A 182 9.74 7.07 -3.63
N ILE A 183 10.53 6.90 -2.57
CA ILE A 183 11.97 7.14 -2.60
C ILE A 183 12.67 5.79 -2.73
N SER A 184 13.24 5.52 -3.89
CA SER A 184 14.08 4.33 -4.09
C SER A 184 15.54 4.61 -3.73
N PRO A 185 16.25 3.67 -3.10
CA PRO A 185 17.69 3.79 -2.88
C PRO A 185 18.42 3.74 -4.22
N ILE A 186 19.55 4.45 -4.32
CA ILE A 186 20.41 4.46 -5.51
C ILE A 186 21.73 3.79 -5.17
N ILE A 187 21.95 2.61 -5.73
CA ILE A 187 23.21 1.88 -5.62
C ILE A 187 24.17 2.36 -6.71
N LEU A 188 25.33 2.89 -6.29
CA LEU A 188 26.39 3.34 -7.17
C LEU A 188 27.32 2.19 -7.57
N HIS A 189 28.08 2.38 -8.65
CA HIS A 189 29.04 1.38 -9.16
C HIS A 189 30.13 0.96 -8.15
N ASN A 190 30.38 1.78 -7.12
CA ASN A 190 31.35 1.49 -6.06
C ASN A 190 30.71 0.79 -4.84
N GLY A 191 29.43 0.43 -4.90
CA GLY A 191 28.69 -0.20 -3.80
C GLY A 191 28.15 0.79 -2.75
N GLU A 192 28.36 2.09 -2.91
CA GLU A 192 27.75 3.09 -2.03
C GLU A 192 26.24 3.23 -2.34
N CYS A 193 25.44 3.42 -1.29
CA CYS A 193 23.99 3.63 -1.41
C CYS A 193 23.63 5.05 -1.01
N ILE A 194 22.93 5.76 -1.89
CA ILE A 194 22.36 7.09 -1.63
C ILE A 194 20.86 6.93 -1.38
N LEU A 195 20.29 7.78 -0.53
CA LEU A 195 18.87 7.81 -0.15
C LEU A 195 18.40 6.59 0.66
N TYR A 196 19.31 5.74 1.13
CA TYR A 196 18.95 4.59 1.98
C TYR A 196 18.12 5.02 3.19
N THR A 197 18.53 6.06 3.92
CA THR A 197 17.82 6.51 5.11
C THR A 197 16.41 7.01 4.79
N ASP A 198 16.23 7.69 3.67
CA ASP A 198 14.93 8.23 3.26
C ASP A 198 14.01 7.11 2.77
N TYR A 199 14.54 6.18 1.98
CA TYR A 199 13.86 4.93 1.61
C TYR A 199 13.45 4.15 2.87
N TYR A 200 14.39 3.89 3.77
CA TYR A 200 14.14 3.07 4.96
C TYR A 200 13.10 3.71 5.88
N ASN A 201 13.15 5.03 6.08
CA ASN A 201 12.26 5.74 7.00
C ASN A 201 10.94 6.22 6.38
N GLN A 202 10.62 5.82 5.15
CA GLN A 202 9.32 6.16 4.57
C GLN A 202 8.21 5.31 5.19
N PHE A 203 7.02 5.89 5.35
CA PHE A 203 5.87 5.29 6.04
C PHE A 203 5.57 3.88 5.56
N VAL A 204 5.49 3.67 4.25
CA VAL A 204 5.12 2.37 3.68
C VAL A 204 6.14 1.26 3.98
N GLU A 205 7.44 1.59 3.99
CA GLU A 205 8.51 0.63 4.28
C GLU A 205 8.60 0.34 5.78
N ALA A 206 8.50 1.38 6.61
CA ALA A 206 8.55 1.24 8.06
C ALA A 206 7.37 0.41 8.59
N GLU A 207 6.17 0.65 8.06
CA GLU A 207 4.99 -0.14 8.40
C GLU A 207 5.11 -1.59 7.86
N ALA A 208 5.63 -1.78 6.64
CA ALA A 208 5.84 -3.11 6.07
C ALA A 208 6.82 -3.95 6.88
N ARG A 209 7.91 -3.35 7.36
CA ARG A 209 8.84 -4.00 8.31
C ARG A 209 8.17 -4.31 9.64
N ALA A 210 7.42 -3.37 10.21
CA ALA A 210 6.70 -3.61 11.46
C ALA A 210 5.71 -4.78 11.35
N PHE A 211 5.04 -4.91 10.20
CA PHE A 211 4.15 -6.04 9.93
C PHE A 211 4.93 -7.36 9.79
N ALA A 212 6.06 -7.34 9.07
CA ALA A 212 6.91 -8.51 8.89
C ALA A 212 7.47 -9.04 10.23
N ASN A 213 7.78 -8.14 11.17
CA ASN A 213 8.26 -8.50 12.51
C ASN A 213 7.27 -9.37 13.32
N LEU A 214 5.97 -9.41 12.95
CA LEU A 214 5.01 -10.35 13.56
C LEU A 214 5.38 -11.81 13.28
N PHE A 215 6.08 -12.06 12.18
CA PHE A 215 6.48 -13.38 11.71
C PHE A 215 7.91 -13.73 12.08
N ASP A 216 8.67 -12.77 12.63
CA ASP A 216 9.96 -13.03 13.26
C ASP A 216 9.72 -13.75 14.58
N ARG A 217 9.77 -15.08 14.51
CA ARG A 217 9.83 -15.92 15.70
C ARG A 217 11.25 -15.81 16.26
N GLU A 218 11.38 -15.21 17.43
CA GLU A 218 12.51 -15.49 18.30
C GLU A 218 12.38 -16.93 18.80
N GLU A 219 13.46 -17.70 18.71
CA GLU A 219 13.57 -19.05 19.30
C GLU A 219 13.51 -19.01 20.83
#